data_AF-A0A521K317-F1
#
_entry.id   AF-A0A521K317-F1
#
_cell.length_a   1.000
_cell.length_b   1.000
_cell.length_c   1.000
_cell.angle_alpha   90.00
_cell.angle_beta   90.00
_cell.angle_gamma   90.00
#
_symmetry.space_group_name_H-M   'P 1'
#
loop_
_entity.id
_entity.type
_entity.pdbx_description
1 polymer ?
#
loop_
_entity_poly.entity_id
_entity_poly.type
_entity_poly.pdbx_seq_one_letter_code
_entity_poly.pdbx_strand_id
1 'polypeptide(L)' 'MNLSDLTPEQLRELVSGIVDDRLRDLLGDPDLGLTLGEAARIRLKGSLASTTRLTGEDVAEKLGLRW' A
#
# COMPACT_ATOMS: atom_id res chain seq x y z
N MET A 1 -33.66 1.60 -4.37
CA MET A 1 -33.94 2.37 -3.14
C MET A 1 -33.77 3.84 -3.52
N ASN A 2 -34.76 4.69 -3.34
CA ASN A 2 -34.53 6.13 -3.53
C ASN A 2 -33.84 6.67 -2.28
N LEU A 3 -32.93 7.64 -2.47
CA LEU A 3 -32.21 8.29 -1.37
C LEU A 3 -33.16 8.99 -0.39
N SER A 4 -34.32 9.43 -0.88
CA SER A 4 -35.39 10.06 -0.09
C SER A 4 -36.06 9.10 0.89
N ASP A 5 -35.88 7.79 0.75
CA ASP A 5 -36.55 6.79 1.57
C ASP A 5 -35.68 6.34 2.76
N LEU A 6 -34.47 6.90 2.90
CA LEU A 6 -33.52 6.53 3.95
C LEU A 6 -33.91 7.15 5.29
N THR A 7 -33.82 6.35 6.36
CA THR A 7 -33.81 6.90 7.71
C THR A 7 -32.51 7.68 7.95
N PRO A 8 -32.47 8.59 8.93
CA PRO A 8 -31.26 9.32 9.29
C PRO A 8 -30.06 8.39 9.60
N GLU A 9 -30.31 7.25 10.22
CA GLU A 9 -29.30 6.24 10.54
C GLU A 9 -28.76 5.58 9.26
N GLN A 10 -29.64 5.19 8.35
CA GLN A 10 -29.25 4.59 7.08
C GLN A 10 -28.48 5.58 6.18
N LEU A 11 -28.89 6.85 6.21
CA LEU A 11 -28.17 7.92 5.51
C LEU A 11 -26.76 8.11 6.11
N ARG A 12 -26.64 8.08 7.43
CA ARG A 12 -25.34 8.17 8.12
C ARG A 12 -24.42 7.00 7.76
N GLU A 13 -24.93 5.77 7.78
CA GLU A 13 -24.16 4.59 7.37
C GLU A 13 -23.68 4.70 5.91
N LEU A 14 -24.56 5.11 5.00
CA LEU A 14 -24.21 5.30 3.60
C LEU A 14 -23.09 6.33 3.43
N VAL A 15 -23.20 7.49 4.09
CA VAL A 15 -22.19 8.55 4.02
C VAL A 15 -20.86 8.08 4.62
N SER A 16 -20.89 7.40 5.77
CA SER A 16 -19.67 6.84 6.38
C SER A 16 -18.97 5.86 5.46
N GLY A 17 -19.70 4.93 4.82
CA GLY A 17 -19.12 3.99 3.87
C GLY A 17 -18.45 4.68 2.68
N ILE A 18 -19.09 5.70 2.10
CA ILE A 18 -18.53 6.47 0.99
C ILE A 18 -17.24 7.19 1.40
N VAL A 19 -17.21 7.76 2.62
CA VAL A 19 -16.02 8.45 3.14
C VAL A 19 -14.89 7.46 3.39
N ASP A 20 -15.18 6.31 3.99
CA ASP A 20 -14.19 5.26 4.24
C ASP A 20 -13.58 4.72 2.95
N ASP A 21 -14.40 4.48 1.91
CA ASP A 21 -13.91 4.07 0.60
C ASP A 21 -12.99 5.13 -0.01
N ARG A 22 -13.35 6.42 0.10
CA ARG A 22 -12.49 7.50 -0.39
C ARG A 22 -11.21 7.68 0.40
N LEU A 23 -11.23 7.46 1.71
CA LEU A 23 -10.02 7.47 2.51
C LEU A 23 -9.13 6.28 2.18
N ARG A 24 -9.70 5.11 1.90
CA ARG A 24 -8.95 3.93 1.46
C ARG A 24 -8.32 4.15 0.09
N ASP A 25 -8.99 4.83 -0.84
CA ASP A 25 -8.40 5.22 -2.12
C ASP A 25 -7.23 6.21 -1.97
N LEU A 26 -7.35 7.18 -1.03
CA LEU A 26 -6.40 8.28 -0.90
C LEU A 26 -5.21 7.95 0.02
N LEU A 27 -5.44 7.17 1.07
CA LEU A 27 -4.48 6.87 2.14
C LEU A 27 -4.18 5.38 2.27
N GLY A 28 -4.94 4.52 1.58
CA GLY A 28 -4.65 3.09 1.56
C GLY A 28 -3.36 2.79 0.84
N ASP A 29 -2.87 1.57 1.04
CA ASP A 29 -1.70 1.09 0.33
C ASP A 29 -2.01 1.08 -1.19
N PRO A 30 -1.33 1.91 -2.00
CA PRO A 30 -1.58 1.99 -3.44
C PRO A 30 -1.28 0.66 -4.15
N ASP A 31 -0.51 -0.22 -3.52
CA ASP A 31 -0.15 -1.54 -4.03
C ASP A 31 -1.07 -2.66 -3.49
N LEU A 32 -2.09 -2.32 -2.68
CA LEU A 32 -2.97 -3.30 -2.06
C LEU A 32 -3.72 -4.14 -3.10
N GLY A 33 -3.48 -5.45 -3.08
CA GLY A 33 -4.10 -6.40 -4.01
C GLY A 33 -3.44 -6.42 -5.41
N LEU A 34 -2.43 -5.60 -5.67
CA LEU A 34 -1.64 -5.69 -6.88
C LEU A 34 -0.67 -6.88 -6.81
N THR A 35 -0.41 -7.47 -7.98
CA THR A 35 0.63 -8.51 -8.11
C THR A 35 1.95 -7.86 -8.51
N LEU A 36 3.06 -8.44 -8.06
CA LEU A 36 4.39 -8.03 -8.51
C LEU A 36 4.49 -8.15 -10.03
N GLY A 37 4.76 -7.02 -10.69
CA GLY A 37 5.04 -7.01 -12.13
C GLY A 37 6.23 -7.93 -12.48
N GLU A 38 6.20 -8.52 -13.68
CA GLU A 38 7.16 -9.55 -14.07
C GLU A 38 8.63 -9.06 -14.01
N ALA A 39 8.88 -7.80 -14.37
CA ALA A 39 10.20 -7.20 -14.27
C ALA A 39 10.72 -7.13 -12.81
N ALA A 40 9.86 -6.74 -11.86
CA ALA A 40 10.19 -6.72 -10.44
C ALA A 40 10.43 -8.14 -9.90
N ARG A 41 9.59 -9.09 -10.34
CA ARG A 41 9.71 -10.50 -10.00
C ARG A 41 11.03 -11.11 -10.46
N ILE A 42 11.43 -10.85 -11.71
CA ILE A 42 12.71 -11.31 -12.27
C ILE A 42 13.88 -10.71 -11.48
N ARG A 43 13.84 -9.40 -11.21
CA ARG A 43 14.90 -8.72 -10.44
C ARG A 43 15.04 -9.29 -9.03
N LEU A 44 13.93 -9.53 -8.34
CA LEU A 44 13.92 -10.11 -7.00
C LEU A 44 14.48 -11.54 -6.99
N LYS A 45 14.09 -12.39 -7.96
CA LYS A 45 14.66 -13.73 -8.09
C LYS A 45 16.18 -13.69 -8.29
N GLY A 46 16.67 -12.79 -9.14
CA GLY A 46 18.11 -12.58 -9.33
C GLY A 46 18.82 -12.14 -8.05
N SER A 47 18.23 -11.19 -7.32
CA SER A 47 18.77 -10.71 -6.04
C SER A 47 18.79 -11.80 -4.96
N LEU A 48 17.75 -12.65 -4.90
CA LEU A 48 17.66 -13.75 -3.93
C LEU A 48 18.68 -14.84 -4.21
N ALA A 49 18.92 -15.16 -5.49
CA ALA A 49 19.93 -16.13 -5.91
C ALA A 49 21.37 -15.66 -5.65
N SER A 50 21.60 -14.35 -5.54
CA SER A 50 22.90 -13.81 -5.15
C SER A 50 23.20 -14.15 -3.69
N THR A 51 24.47 -14.46 -3.40
CA THR A 51 24.99 -14.63 -2.03
C THR A 51 25.53 -13.34 -1.44
N THR A 52 25.68 -12.29 -2.26
CA THR A 52 26.11 -10.97 -1.79
C THR A 52 25.02 -10.38 -0.90
N ARG A 53 25.41 -10.02 0.32
CA ARG A 53 24.57 -9.33 1.30
C ARG A 53 25.32 -8.10 1.77
N LEU A 54 24.59 -7.03 2.04
CA LEU A 54 25.09 -5.84 2.71
C LEU A 54 24.31 -5.72 4.02
N THR A 55 25.01 -5.37 5.09
CA THR A 55 24.34 -5.07 6.36
C THR A 55 23.67 -3.70 6.26
N GLY A 56 22.73 -3.42 7.16
CA GLY A 56 22.11 -2.10 7.24
C GLY A 56 23.15 -1.00 7.51
N GLU A 57 24.18 -1.31 8.31
CA GLU A 57 25.30 -0.42 8.65
C GLU A 57 26.14 -0.09 7.41
N ASP A 58 26.50 -1.10 6.59
CA ASP A 58 27.24 -0.88 5.33
C ASP A 58 26.48 0.03 4.37
N VAL A 59 25.15 -0.08 4.36
CA VAL A 59 24.27 0.75 3.52
C VAL A 59 24.19 2.18 4.07
N ALA A 60 24.07 2.34 5.40
CA ALA A 60 24.06 3.64 6.06
C ALA A 60 25.33 4.43 5.78
N GLU A 61 26.49 3.79 5.94
CA GLU A 61 27.80 4.40 5.73
C GLU A 61 27.97 4.86 4.27
N LYS A 62 27.63 4.01 3.29
CA LYS A 62 27.69 4.36 1.86
C LYS A 62 26.80 5.54 1.48
N LEU A 63 25.67 5.70 2.15
CA LEU A 63 24.70 6.77 1.89
C LEU A 63 24.94 8.00 2.78
N GLY A 64 25.93 7.98 3.67
CA GLY A 64 26.19 9.07 4.61
C GLY A 64 25.06 9.28 5.63
N LEU A 65 24.25 8.24 5.88
CA LEU A 65 23.16 8.27 6.83
C LEU A 65 23.68 7.99 8.23
N ARG A 66 23.16 8.70 9.23
CA ARG A 66 23.43 8.47 10.66
C ARG A 66 22.10 8.15 11.34
N TRP A 67 21.97 6.94 11.90
CA TRP A 67 20.84 6.53 12.73
C TRP A 67 21.33 5.82 13.99
#